data_AF-A0A349N0C6-F1
#
_entry.id   AF-A0A349N0C6-F1
#
_cell.length_a   1.000
_cell.length_b   1.000
_cell.length_c   1.000
_cell.angle_alpha   90.00
_cell.angle_beta   90.00
_cell.angle_gamma   90.00
#
_symmetry.space_group_name_H-M   'P 1'
#
loop_
_entity.id
_entity.type
_entity.pdbx_description
1 polymer ?
#
loop_
_entity_poly.entity_id
_entity_poly.type
_entity_poly.pdbx_seq_one_letter_code
_entity_poly.pdbx_strand_id
1 'polypeptide(L)'
;MAEKKELLSDLGEFGCIRHISHDLIYRPELVRIGPGDDGAVYICPEGSDEVISTDTMVEGIHFTAQTLSAADVGYKLCTANFSDMAAMGAEPTGFVISAALPEKLPIEWLDRCYDGIRMMCRRYRVNILGGDMTGSRQGVVLT
;
A
#
# COMPACT_ATOMS: atom_id res chain seq x y z
N MET A 1 6.50 -0.61 32.93
CA MET A 1 7.66 -0.89 32.07
C MET A 1 7.25 -0.47 30.68
N ALA A 2 8.02 0.37 29.98
CA ALA A 2 7.67 0.75 28.61
C ALA A 2 7.83 -0.51 27.73
N GLU A 3 6.78 -0.91 27.01
CA GLU A 3 6.89 -1.94 25.99
C GLU A 3 7.94 -1.51 24.97
N LYS A 4 8.88 -2.40 24.68
CA LYS A 4 9.87 -2.17 23.63
C LYS A 4 9.11 -2.15 22.30
N LYS A 5 9.06 -0.99 21.64
CA LYS A 5 8.51 -0.91 20.28
C LYS A 5 9.41 -1.70 19.33
N GLU A 6 8.83 -2.66 18.64
CA GLU A 6 9.46 -3.38 17.55
C GLU A 6 9.64 -2.45 16.35
N LEU A 7 10.82 -2.50 15.72
CA LEU A 7 11.20 -1.64 14.59
C LEU A 7 11.21 -2.45 13.29
N LEU A 8 11.14 -1.78 12.14
CA LEU A 8 11.28 -2.46 10.84
C LEU A 8 12.59 -3.24 10.73
N SER A 9 13.69 -2.74 11.32
CA SER A 9 14.96 -3.44 11.35
C SER A 9 14.93 -4.77 12.13
N ASP A 10 13.99 -4.95 13.06
CA ASP A 10 13.86 -6.19 13.82
C ASP A 10 13.26 -7.32 12.97
N LEU A 11 12.38 -6.98 12.01
CA LEU A 11 11.76 -7.94 11.09
C LEU A 11 12.56 -8.12 9.79
N GLY A 12 13.26 -7.07 9.36
CA GLY A 12 13.86 -6.98 8.04
C GLY A 12 12.82 -6.91 6.92
N GLU A 13 13.28 -6.63 5.70
CA GLU A 13 12.42 -6.38 4.53
C GLU A 13 11.37 -7.47 4.28
N PHE A 14 11.80 -8.72 4.08
CA PHE A 14 10.88 -9.84 3.86
C PHE A 14 10.00 -10.15 5.07
N GLY A 15 10.47 -9.84 6.29
CA GLY A 15 9.66 -9.98 7.50
C GLY A 15 8.51 -8.98 7.51
N CYS A 16 8.79 -7.73 7.19
CA CYS A 16 7.79 -6.68 7.05
C CYS A 16 6.79 -7.00 5.94
N ILE A 17 7.24 -7.46 4.76
CA ILE A 17 6.35 -7.89 3.68
C ILE A 17 5.42 -9.00 4.16
N ARG A 18 5.95 -10.06 4.79
CA ARG A 18 5.10 -11.14 5.32
C ARG A 18 4.11 -10.63 6.37
N HIS A 19 4.54 -9.71 7.22
CA HIS A 19 3.72 -9.11 8.29
C HIS A 19 2.49 -8.39 7.75
N ILE A 20 2.62 -7.68 6.62
CA ILE A 20 1.48 -7.00 5.98
C ILE A 20 0.71 -7.86 4.97
N SER A 21 1.22 -9.04 4.61
CA SER A 21 0.70 -9.87 3.50
C SER A 21 -0.56 -10.68 3.88
N HIS A 22 -1.58 -9.98 4.36
CA HIS A 22 -2.90 -10.53 4.66
C HIS A 22 -4.00 -9.52 4.29
N ASP A 23 -5.20 -10.03 4.01
CA ASP A 23 -6.38 -9.24 3.62
C ASP A 23 -6.12 -8.31 2.41
N LEU A 24 -5.47 -8.86 1.39
CA LEU A 24 -5.06 -8.12 0.19
C LEU A 24 -6.04 -8.24 -0.99
N ILE A 25 -6.82 -9.32 -1.06
CA ILE A 25 -7.67 -9.64 -2.21
C ILE A 25 -9.17 -9.53 -1.84
N TYR A 26 -9.87 -8.64 -2.54
CA TYR A 26 -11.29 -8.30 -2.35
C TYR A 26 -12.19 -8.65 -3.55
N ARG A 27 -11.57 -8.90 -4.70
CA ARG A 27 -12.17 -9.37 -5.96
C ARG A 27 -11.31 -10.51 -6.53
N PRO A 28 -11.38 -11.71 -5.92
CA PRO A 28 -10.57 -12.84 -6.37
C PRO A 28 -10.87 -13.25 -7.83
N GLU A 29 -12.06 -12.93 -8.34
CA GLU A 29 -12.41 -13.18 -9.74
C GLU A 29 -11.56 -12.39 -10.76
N LEU A 30 -10.87 -11.34 -10.31
CA LEU A 30 -9.98 -10.52 -11.15
C LEU A 30 -8.49 -10.88 -11.00
N VAL A 31 -8.15 -11.92 -10.22
CA VAL A 31 -6.77 -12.28 -9.89
C VAL A 31 -6.55 -13.78 -10.13
N ARG A 32 -5.62 -14.12 -11.02
CA ARG A 32 -5.18 -15.51 -11.27
C ARG A 32 -4.04 -15.92 -10.35
N ILE A 33 -3.08 -15.02 -10.14
CA ILE A 33 -1.94 -15.20 -9.23
C ILE A 33 -1.87 -13.94 -8.38
N GLY A 34 -1.98 -14.09 -7.06
CA GLY A 34 -1.96 -12.97 -6.11
C GLY A 34 -0.56 -12.66 -5.57
N PRO A 35 -0.45 -11.73 -4.60
CA PRO A 35 0.79 -11.41 -3.90
C PRO A 35 1.39 -12.66 -3.23
N GLY A 36 2.72 -12.79 -3.29
CA GLY A 36 3.47 -13.88 -2.64
C GLY A 36 4.23 -14.82 -3.60
N ASP A 37 4.03 -14.65 -4.90
CA ASP A 37 4.90 -15.18 -5.96
C ASP A 37 5.76 -14.03 -6.55
N ASP A 38 6.59 -14.31 -7.56
CA ASP A 38 7.47 -13.31 -8.21
C ASP A 38 6.71 -12.19 -8.95
N GLY A 39 5.39 -12.31 -9.08
CA GLY A 39 4.50 -11.28 -9.60
C GLY A 39 3.03 -11.71 -9.57
N ALA A 40 2.13 -10.73 -9.65
CA ALA A 40 0.71 -11.01 -9.78
C ALA A 40 0.29 -11.14 -11.25
N VAL A 41 -0.70 -12.01 -11.48
CA VAL A 41 -1.39 -12.14 -12.76
C VAL A 41 -2.85 -11.78 -12.52
N TYR A 42 -3.30 -10.68 -13.12
CA TYR A 42 -4.65 -10.16 -13.00
C TYR A 42 -5.40 -10.23 -14.34
N ILE A 43 -6.72 -10.03 -14.28
CA ILE A 43 -7.62 -10.18 -15.42
C ILE A 43 -8.23 -8.84 -15.77
N CYS A 44 -8.01 -8.39 -17.02
CA CYS A 44 -8.84 -7.37 -17.65
C CYS A 44 -10.07 -8.04 -18.29
N PRO A 45 -11.30 -7.66 -17.92
CA PRO A 45 -12.50 -8.18 -18.55
C PRO A 45 -12.56 -7.87 -20.05
N GLU A 46 -13.17 -8.77 -20.82
CA GLU A 46 -13.36 -8.56 -22.26
C GLU A 46 -14.18 -7.29 -22.52
N GLY A 47 -13.75 -6.51 -23.52
CA GLY A 47 -14.40 -5.25 -23.89
C GLY A 47 -14.08 -4.07 -22.96
N SER A 48 -13.09 -4.21 -22.07
CA SER A 48 -12.56 -3.13 -21.24
C SER A 48 -11.12 -2.80 -21.64
N ASP A 49 -10.74 -1.53 -21.46
CA ASP A 49 -9.34 -1.09 -21.54
C ASP A 49 -8.73 -1.04 -20.13
N GLU A 50 -7.42 -1.28 -20.03
CA GLU A 50 -6.69 -1.05 -18.79
C GLU A 50 -6.24 0.41 -18.68
N VAL A 51 -6.42 0.98 -17.50
CA VAL A 51 -5.94 2.33 -17.15
C VAL A 51 -4.98 2.21 -15.99
N ILE A 52 -3.83 2.87 -16.09
CA ILE A 52 -2.79 2.89 -15.07
C ILE A 52 -2.52 4.35 -14.70
N SER A 53 -2.55 4.65 -13.41
CA SER A 53 -1.98 5.87 -12.82
C SER A 53 -1.07 5.46 -11.67
N THR A 54 -0.18 6.37 -11.29
CA THR A 54 0.70 6.22 -10.14
C THR A 54 0.95 7.59 -9.54
N ASP A 55 0.79 7.67 -8.22
CA ASP A 55 1.18 8.81 -7.41
C ASP A 55 2.26 8.41 -6.42
N THR A 56 3.01 9.39 -5.91
CA THR A 56 3.99 9.15 -4.85
C THR A 56 3.80 10.13 -3.71
N MET A 57 3.76 9.60 -2.49
CA MET A 57 3.72 10.35 -1.24
C MET A 57 5.06 10.27 -0.52
N VAL A 58 5.68 11.43 -0.35
CA VAL A 58 6.97 11.62 0.33
C VAL A 58 6.77 12.37 1.64
N GLU A 59 7.25 11.80 2.75
CA GLU A 59 7.31 12.47 4.05
C GLU A 59 8.13 13.77 3.97
N GLY A 60 7.65 14.83 4.61
CA GLY A 60 8.22 16.18 4.51
C GLY A 60 7.73 17.00 3.31
N ILE A 61 7.13 16.36 2.30
CA ILE A 61 6.55 17.03 1.13
C ILE A 61 5.03 16.93 1.13
N HIS A 62 4.50 15.70 1.23
CA HIS A 62 3.06 15.42 1.09
C HIS A 62 2.37 15.22 2.44
N PHE A 63 3.15 14.89 3.47
CA PHE A 63 2.71 14.70 4.86
C PHE A 63 3.89 14.79 5.84
N THR A 64 3.58 14.92 7.11
CA THR A 64 4.48 14.78 8.26
C THR A 64 3.73 14.14 9.42
N ALA A 65 4.44 13.65 10.44
CA ALA A 65 3.81 13.11 11.64
C ALA A 65 2.90 14.11 12.41
N GLN A 66 3.04 15.43 12.15
CA GLN A 66 2.18 16.46 12.73
C GLN A 66 0.91 16.72 11.91
N THR A 67 0.91 16.36 10.62
CA THR A 67 -0.19 16.67 9.71
C THR A 67 -1.09 15.48 9.45
N LEU A 68 -0.53 14.26 9.35
CA LEU A 68 -1.29 13.04 9.12
C LEU A 68 -0.81 11.93 10.07
N SER A 69 -1.76 11.17 10.62
CA SER A 69 -1.42 9.89 11.26
C SER A 69 -1.02 8.86 10.20
N ALA A 70 -0.34 7.76 10.60
CA ALA A 70 0.03 6.70 9.68
C ALA A 70 -1.18 6.13 8.91
N ALA A 71 -2.33 5.96 9.59
CA ALA A 71 -3.56 5.50 8.96
C ALA A 71 -4.10 6.52 7.94
N ASP A 72 -4.00 7.82 8.23
CA ASP A 72 -4.39 8.85 7.28
C ASP A 72 -3.45 8.90 6.06
N VAL A 73 -2.16 8.58 6.24
CA VAL A 73 -1.20 8.44 5.12
C VAL A 73 -1.64 7.31 4.20
N GLY A 74 -1.96 6.13 4.74
CA GLY A 74 -2.46 4.98 3.96
C GLY A 74 -3.79 5.27 3.26
N TYR A 75 -4.71 5.93 3.97
CA TYR A 75 -5.98 6.41 3.40
C TYR A 75 -5.72 7.36 2.22
N LYS A 76 -4.86 8.37 2.43
CA LYS A 76 -4.59 9.41 1.43
C LYS A 76 -3.94 8.82 0.19
N LEU A 77 -2.99 7.90 0.35
CA LEU A 77 -2.33 7.18 -0.74
C LEU A 77 -3.35 6.50 -1.67
N CYS A 78 -4.29 5.76 -1.10
CA CYS A 78 -5.36 5.13 -1.88
C CYS A 78 -6.29 6.16 -2.51
N THR A 79 -6.74 7.16 -1.75
CA THR A 79 -7.71 8.13 -2.30
C THR A 79 -7.17 9.00 -3.41
N ALA A 80 -5.87 9.33 -3.41
CA ALA A 80 -5.24 10.07 -4.50
C ALA A 80 -5.32 9.26 -5.80
N ASN A 81 -4.76 8.05 -5.79
CA ASN A 81 -4.78 7.16 -6.96
C ASN A 81 -6.21 6.75 -7.39
N PHE A 82 -7.12 6.49 -6.44
CA PHE A 82 -8.50 6.11 -6.79
C PHE A 82 -9.29 7.29 -7.37
N SER A 83 -8.96 8.52 -6.97
CA SER A 83 -9.56 9.73 -7.55
C SER A 83 -9.15 9.91 -9.01
N ASP A 84 -7.91 9.60 -9.38
CA ASP A 84 -7.46 9.63 -10.77
C ASP A 84 -8.21 8.63 -11.64
N MET A 85 -8.41 7.39 -11.15
CA MET A 85 -9.21 6.40 -11.85
C MET A 85 -10.64 6.89 -12.06
N ALA A 86 -11.25 7.46 -11.02
CA ALA A 86 -12.59 8.03 -11.11
C ALA A 86 -12.66 9.19 -12.12
N ALA A 87 -11.64 10.05 -12.18
CA ALA A 87 -11.57 11.16 -13.14
C ALA A 87 -11.47 10.69 -14.60
N MET A 88 -10.86 9.54 -14.83
CA MET A 88 -10.79 8.88 -16.15
C MET A 88 -12.06 8.08 -16.49
N GLY A 89 -13.03 7.98 -15.57
CA GLY A 89 -14.20 7.11 -15.72
C GLY A 89 -13.86 5.61 -15.57
N ALA A 90 -12.70 5.28 -15.00
CA ALA A 90 -12.25 3.92 -14.76
C ALA A 90 -12.68 3.43 -13.38
N GLU A 91 -12.95 2.12 -13.27
CA GLU A 91 -13.14 1.44 -11.98
C GLU A 91 -11.79 0.93 -11.48
N PRO A 92 -11.30 1.33 -10.29
CA PRO A 92 -10.06 0.79 -9.75
C PRO A 92 -10.26 -0.69 -9.39
N THR A 93 -9.38 -1.57 -9.89
CA THR A 93 -9.47 -3.02 -9.68
C THR A 93 -8.23 -3.59 -8.98
N GLY A 94 -7.07 -2.99 -9.21
CA GLY A 94 -5.78 -3.40 -8.65
C GLY A 94 -4.97 -2.22 -8.16
N PHE A 95 -4.13 -2.46 -7.16
CA PHE A 95 -3.21 -1.49 -6.58
C PHE A 95 -1.88 -2.19 -6.27
N VAL A 96 -0.77 -1.58 -6.67
CA VAL A 96 0.59 -2.06 -6.39
C VAL A 96 1.27 -0.97 -5.58
N ILE A 97 1.91 -1.35 -4.47
CA ILE A 97 2.49 -0.37 -3.52
C ILE A 97 3.99 -0.59 -3.42
N SER A 98 4.79 0.43 -3.75
CA SER A 98 6.22 0.45 -3.45
C SER A 98 6.48 1.33 -2.23
N ALA A 99 7.20 0.81 -1.24
CA ALA A 99 7.47 1.51 0.01
C ALA A 99 8.97 1.59 0.30
N ALA A 100 9.50 2.80 0.44
CA ALA A 100 10.83 3.02 1.00
C ALA A 100 10.71 3.60 2.42
N LEU A 101 11.09 2.81 3.43
CA LEU A 101 10.81 3.10 4.83
C LEU A 101 12.11 3.20 5.65
N PRO A 102 12.23 4.15 6.60
CA PRO A 102 13.38 4.18 7.51
C PRO A 102 13.43 2.92 8.38
N GLU A 103 14.59 2.29 8.49
CA GLU A 103 14.77 1.05 9.29
C GLU A 103 14.34 1.18 10.76
N LYS A 104 14.44 2.40 11.31
CA LYS A 104 14.06 2.72 12.70
C LYS A 104 12.57 3.08 12.85
N LEU A 105 11.78 2.97 11.79
CA LEU A 105 10.35 3.21 11.88
C LEU A 105 9.71 2.08 12.71
N PRO A 106 8.80 2.39 13.64
CA PRO A 106 8.10 1.35 14.41
C PRO A 106 7.20 0.49 13.50
N ILE A 107 7.12 -0.82 13.77
CA ILE A 107 6.18 -1.72 13.08
C ILE A 107 4.74 -1.22 13.20
N GLU A 108 4.38 -0.68 14.36
CA GLU A 108 3.06 -0.07 14.60
C GLU A 108 2.72 1.01 13.56
N TRP A 109 3.71 1.77 13.07
CA TRP A 109 3.45 2.76 12.02
C TRP A 109 3.03 2.07 10.71
N LEU A 110 3.74 0.98 10.33
CA LEU A 110 3.44 0.19 9.14
C LEU A 110 2.05 -0.44 9.24
N ASP A 111 1.71 -1.02 10.40
CA ASP A 111 0.39 -1.59 10.67
C ASP A 111 -0.72 -0.57 10.46
N ARG A 112 -0.57 0.58 11.10
CA ARG A 112 -1.56 1.66 11.03
C ARG A 112 -1.68 2.22 9.62
N CYS A 113 -0.58 2.32 8.88
CA CYS A 113 -0.61 2.71 7.47
C CYS A 113 -1.39 1.69 6.63
N TYR A 114 -1.09 0.41 6.77
CA TYR A 114 -1.80 -0.65 6.06
C TYR A 114 -3.26 -0.81 6.49
N ASP A 115 -3.63 -0.46 7.73
CA ASP A 115 -5.04 -0.37 8.14
C ASP A 115 -5.80 0.66 7.29
N GLY A 116 -5.20 1.83 7.06
CA GLY A 116 -5.76 2.87 6.20
C GLY A 116 -5.91 2.41 4.75
N ILE A 117 -4.87 1.74 4.22
CA ILE A 117 -4.88 1.17 2.85
C ILE A 117 -5.98 0.11 2.73
N ARG A 118 -5.98 -0.91 3.61
CA ARG A 118 -6.96 -1.99 3.60
C ARG A 118 -8.38 -1.48 3.79
N MET A 119 -8.60 -0.46 4.61
CA MET A 119 -9.91 0.16 4.75
C MET A 119 -10.43 0.66 3.40
N MET A 120 -9.59 1.33 2.61
CA MET A 120 -9.97 1.89 1.32
C MET A 120 -10.07 0.82 0.22
N CYS A 121 -9.12 -0.09 0.16
CA CYS A 121 -9.17 -1.25 -0.73
C CYS A 121 -10.44 -2.08 -0.48
N ARG A 122 -10.81 -2.33 0.78
CA ARG A 122 -12.06 -3.01 1.13
C ARG A 122 -13.29 -2.22 0.71
N ARG A 123 -13.31 -0.91 0.96
CA ARG A 123 -14.44 -0.02 0.62
C ARG A 123 -14.73 -0.01 -0.87
N TYR A 124 -13.69 0.11 -1.69
CA TYR A 124 -13.79 0.20 -3.15
C TYR A 124 -13.60 -1.14 -3.87
N ARG A 125 -13.40 -2.23 -3.11
CA ARG A 125 -13.13 -3.58 -3.61
C ARG A 125 -11.94 -3.65 -4.56
N VAL A 126 -10.86 -2.94 -4.24
CA VAL A 126 -9.61 -2.89 -5.00
C VAL A 126 -8.63 -3.91 -4.43
N ASN A 127 -8.08 -4.79 -5.26
CA ASN A 127 -7.07 -5.76 -4.83
C ASN A 127 -5.70 -5.11 -4.65
N ILE A 128 -4.98 -5.43 -3.58
CA ILE A 128 -3.55 -5.15 -3.48
C ILE A 128 -2.84 -6.31 -4.18
N LEU A 129 -2.28 -6.04 -5.37
CA LEU A 129 -1.69 -7.05 -6.25
C LEU A 129 -0.24 -7.38 -5.90
N GLY A 130 0.39 -6.56 -5.08
CA GLY A 130 1.76 -6.77 -4.64
C GLY A 130 2.44 -5.44 -4.43
N GLY A 131 3.76 -5.45 -4.58
CA GLY A 131 4.55 -4.30 -4.25
C GLY A 131 5.99 -4.64 -3.99
N ASP A 132 6.69 -3.64 -3.47
CA ASP A 132 8.06 -3.76 -2.99
C ASP A 132 8.22 -3.00 -1.68
N MET A 133 9.17 -3.42 -0.86
CA MET A 133 9.55 -2.69 0.33
C MET A 133 11.07 -2.59 0.39
N THR A 134 11.60 -1.41 0.70
CA THR A 134 13.03 -1.21 0.86
C THR A 134 13.35 -0.18 1.96
N GLY A 135 14.63 -0.04 2.29
CA GLY A 135 15.12 0.92 3.26
C GLY A 135 15.24 2.34 2.71
N SER A 136 14.87 3.35 3.51
CA SER A 136 15.06 4.77 3.21
C SER A 136 15.94 5.47 4.25
N ARG A 137 16.74 6.44 3.78
CA ARG A 137 17.63 7.23 4.66
C ARG A 137 17.00 8.54 5.16
N GLN A 138 15.96 9.04 4.51
CA GLN A 138 15.49 10.43 4.71
C GLN A 138 14.04 10.54 5.19
N GLY A 139 13.24 9.49 5.08
CA GLY A 139 11.84 9.50 5.48
C GLY A 139 11.04 8.43 4.76
N VAL A 140 9.74 8.37 5.05
CA VAL A 140 8.82 7.46 4.37
C VAL A 140 8.52 7.94 2.95
N VAL A 141 8.63 7.02 1.99
CA VAL A 141 8.14 7.20 0.62
C VAL A 141 7.20 6.04 0.29
N LEU A 142 6.01 6.35 -0.21
CA LEU A 142 5.02 5.39 -0.67
C LEU A 142 4.60 5.76 -2.09
N THR A 143 4.62 4.80 -3.00
CA THR A 143 4.16 4.92 -4.38
C THR A 143 3.07 3.90 -4.62
#